data_AF-A0A662Q5S8-F1
#
_entry.id   AF-A0A662Q5S8-F1
#
_cell.length_a   1.000
_cell.length_b   1.000
_cell.length_c   1.000
_cell.angle_alpha   90.00
_cell.angle_beta   90.00
_cell.angle_gamma   90.00
#
_symmetry.space_group_name_H-M   'P 1'
#
loop_
_entity.id
_entity.type
_entity.pdbx_description
1 polymer ?
#
loop_
_entity_poly.entity_id
_entity_poly.type
_entity_poly.pdbx_seq_one_letter_code
_entity_poly.pdbx_strand_id
1 'polypeptide(L)'
;MSARPIIEKLARYLPEVKKPERKLSLGERLAWTALVLVLYSLMGHTLLYGVPKAASLAGQSPLIMSIIFAQRIGTLTTLGIGPIVTAGLILQLLVGAQIIRLDLSKPQDRATFTAMNKLLTIIVVLVEAMVFTVSGMLGPLGPSVQLIV
;
A
#
# COMPACT_ATOMS: atom_id res chain seq x y z
N MET A 1 -7.34 13.07 -24.38
CA MET A 1 -7.59 14.22 -23.47
C MET A 1 -6.69 14.06 -22.26
N SER A 2 -5.87 15.08 -21.95
CA SER A 2 -4.78 14.95 -20.97
C SER A 2 -5.36 14.76 -19.56
N ALA A 3 -5.15 13.60 -18.94
CA ALA A 3 -5.50 13.34 -17.54
C ALA A 3 -4.56 14.05 -16.56
N ARG A 4 -3.45 14.62 -17.06
CA ARG A 4 -2.41 15.33 -16.28
C ARG A 4 -2.96 16.42 -15.33
N PRO A 5 -3.85 17.37 -15.74
CA PRO A 5 -4.28 18.45 -14.86
C PRO A 5 -5.18 17.97 -13.70
N ILE A 6 -5.94 16.90 -13.88
CA ILE A 6 -6.77 16.31 -12.82
C ILE A 6 -5.88 15.58 -11.80
N ILE A 7 -4.89 14.83 -12.30
CA ILE A 7 -3.91 14.11 -11.47
C ILE A 7 -3.07 15.10 -10.67
N GLU A 8 -2.57 16.19 -11.27
CA GLU A 8 -1.78 17.21 -10.56
C GLU A 8 -2.61 17.95 -9.50
N LYS A 9 -3.91 18.15 -9.72
CA LYS A 9 -4.80 18.75 -8.73
C LYS A 9 -5.06 17.81 -7.55
N LEU A 10 -5.27 16.52 -7.81
CA LEU A 10 -5.43 15.49 -6.76
C LEU A 10 -4.12 15.22 -6.00
N ALA A 11 -2.99 15.23 -6.70
CA ALA A 11 -1.66 15.00 -6.13
C ALA A 11 -1.30 16.06 -5.07
N ARG A 12 -1.78 17.30 -5.21
CA ARG A 12 -1.56 18.37 -4.22
C ARG A 12 -2.26 18.13 -2.88
N TYR A 13 -3.31 17.31 -2.85
CA TYR A 13 -4.01 16.96 -1.61
C TYR A 13 -3.44 15.72 -0.94
N LEU A 14 -2.55 14.97 -1.62
CA LEU A 14 -1.91 13.82 -1.00
C LEU A 14 -0.86 14.28 0.00
N PRO A 15 -0.89 13.76 1.24
CA PRO A 15 0.16 14.05 2.20
C PRO A 15 1.50 13.53 1.67
N GLU A 16 2.53 14.37 1.73
CA GLU A 16 3.88 14.01 1.31
C GLU A 16 4.89 14.32 2.41
N VAL A 17 5.82 13.38 2.60
CA VAL A 17 6.92 13.54 3.55
C VAL A 17 7.96 14.45 2.92
N LYS A 18 8.27 15.56 3.59
CA LYS A 18 9.31 16.50 3.14
C LYS A 18 10.67 15.81 3.11
N LYS A 19 11.48 16.12 2.09
CA LYS A 19 12.86 15.66 2.02
C LYS A 19 13.67 16.25 3.17
N PRO A 20 14.64 15.51 3.76
CA PRO A 20 15.50 16.04 4.81
C PRO A 20 16.26 17.28 4.33
N GLU A 21 16.30 18.34 5.14
CA GLU A 21 17.00 19.59 4.84
C GLU A 21 18.53 19.44 4.87
N ARG A 22 19.02 18.47 5.67
CA ARG A 22 20.44 18.12 5.77
C ARG A 22 20.70 16.69 5.32
N LYS A 23 21.93 16.43 4.90
CA LYS A 23 22.40 15.07 4.63
C LYS A 23 22.42 14.29 5.96
N LEU A 24 21.64 13.23 6.02
CA LEU A 24 21.64 12.30 7.16
C LEU A 24 22.89 11.42 7.12
N SER A 25 23.53 11.28 8.28
CA SER A 25 24.63 10.33 8.51
C SER A 25 24.14 8.89 8.39
N LEU A 26 25.06 7.94 8.19
CA LEU A 26 24.71 6.51 8.08
C LEU A 26 23.99 6.01 9.35
N GLY A 27 24.47 6.40 10.53
CA GLY A 27 23.88 6.03 11.81
C GLY A 27 22.43 6.50 11.95
N GLU A 28 22.13 7.73 11.55
CA GLU A 28 20.75 8.25 11.57
C GLU A 28 19.84 7.49 10.60
N ARG A 29 20.31 7.20 9.38
CA ARG A 29 19.53 6.41 8.42
C ARG A 29 19.22 5.01 8.96
N LEU A 30 20.20 4.36 9.57
CA LEU A 30 20.01 3.04 10.19
C LEU A 30 19.03 3.10 11.36
N ALA A 31 19.11 4.14 12.20
CA ALA A 31 18.17 4.35 13.29
C ALA A 31 16.72 4.51 12.80
N TRP A 32 16.50 5.32 11.75
CA TRP A 32 15.18 5.47 11.13
C TRP A 32 14.67 4.17 10.50
N THR A 33 15.52 3.44 9.78
CA THR A 33 15.15 2.14 9.21
C THR A 33 14.79 1.13 10.30
N ALA A 34 15.58 1.05 11.37
CA ALA A 34 15.30 0.17 12.51
C ALA A 34 13.98 0.53 13.19
N LEU A 35 13.69 1.83 13.37
CA LEU A 35 12.42 2.29 13.92
C LEU A 35 11.23 1.83 13.07
N VAL A 36 11.29 2.05 11.75
CA VAL A 36 10.22 1.63 10.82
C VAL A 36 10.06 0.11 10.83
N LEU A 37 11.16 -0.64 10.88
CA LEU A 37 11.13 -2.10 10.96
C LEU A 37 10.42 -2.60 12.23
N VAL A 38 10.72 -2.00 13.38
CA VAL A 38 10.06 -2.35 14.66
C VAL A 38 8.57 -2.03 14.58
N LEU A 39 8.19 -0.84 14.10
CA LEU A 39 6.79 -0.47 13.94
C LEU A 39 6.05 -1.45 13.03
N TYR A 40 6.63 -1.80 11.88
CA TYR A 40 6.04 -2.76 10.96
C TYR A 40 5.88 -4.15 11.57
N SER A 41 6.89 -4.62 12.32
CA SER A 41 6.82 -5.88 13.05
C SER A 41 5.68 -5.88 14.09
N LEU A 42 5.57 -4.81 14.88
CA LEU A 42 4.48 -4.65 15.86
C LEU A 42 3.10 -4.67 15.20
N MET A 43 2.94 -4.00 14.06
CA MET A 43 1.71 -4.07 13.26
C MET A 43 1.40 -5.50 12.81
N GLY A 44 2.42 -6.25 12.36
CA GLY A 44 2.30 -7.66 11.98
C GLY A 44 2.05 -8.62 13.13
N HIS A 45 2.12 -8.19 14.40
CA HIS A 45 1.71 -8.99 15.56
C HIS A 45 0.39 -8.52 16.17
N THR A 46 -0.11 -7.35 15.77
CA THR A 46 -1.36 -6.77 16.27
C THR A 46 -2.53 -7.32 15.47
N LEU A 47 -3.42 -8.06 16.13
CA LEU A 47 -4.60 -8.67 15.51
C LEU A 47 -5.67 -7.61 15.17
N LEU A 48 -6.42 -7.84 14.09
CA LEU A 48 -7.54 -7.00 13.72
C LEU A 48 -8.69 -7.11 14.74
N TYR A 49 -9.24 -5.96 15.11
CA TYR A 49 -10.40 -5.90 16.01
C TYR A 49 -11.64 -6.50 15.33
N GLY A 50 -12.44 -7.24 16.11
CA GLY A 50 -13.71 -7.80 15.62
C GLY A 50 -13.59 -9.04 14.72
N VAL A 51 -12.38 -9.51 14.42
CA VAL A 51 -12.14 -10.70 13.59
C VAL A 51 -11.97 -11.95 14.48
N PRO A 52 -13.00 -12.83 14.61
CA PRO A 52 -13.03 -13.88 15.64
C PRO A 52 -11.97 -14.98 15.46
N LYS A 53 -11.43 -15.10 14.25
CA LYS A 53 -10.43 -16.11 13.84
C LYS A 53 -9.11 -15.49 13.37
N ALA A 54 -8.85 -14.22 13.72
CA ALA A 54 -7.65 -13.49 13.31
C ALA A 54 -6.35 -14.27 13.59
N ALA A 55 -6.23 -14.88 14.77
CA ALA A 55 -5.07 -15.66 15.16
C ALA A 55 -4.87 -16.94 14.32
N SER A 56 -5.95 -17.64 13.96
CA SER A 56 -5.86 -18.83 13.10
C SER A 56 -5.59 -18.50 11.63
N LEU A 57 -6.09 -17.35 11.15
CA LEU A 57 -5.85 -16.87 9.78
C LEU A 57 -4.41 -16.38 9.60
N ALA A 58 -3.82 -15.78 10.63
CA ALA A 58 -2.43 -15.35 10.65
C ALA A 58 -1.41 -16.51 10.49
N GLY A 59 -1.84 -17.76 10.68
CA GLY A 59 -1.05 -18.98 10.45
C GLY A 59 -1.42 -19.78 9.19
N GLN A 60 -2.47 -19.38 8.47
CA GLN A 60 -2.99 -20.09 7.27
C GLN A 60 -2.87 -19.27 5.98
N SER A 61 -2.29 -18.07 6.05
CA SER A 61 -2.04 -17.25 4.86
C SER A 61 -1.24 -18.03 3.82
N PRO A 62 -1.61 -18.00 2.52
CA PRO A 62 -0.84 -18.66 1.47
C PRO A 62 0.62 -18.18 1.54
N LEU A 63 1.53 -19.13 1.78
CA LEU A 63 2.91 -18.84 2.17
C LEU A 63 3.62 -17.95 1.13
N ILE A 64 3.35 -18.19 -0.16
CA ILE A 64 3.90 -17.42 -1.28
C ILE A 64 3.43 -15.95 -1.26
N MET A 65 2.13 -15.70 -1.03
CA MET A 65 1.59 -14.34 -0.99
C MET A 65 2.08 -13.55 0.22
N SER A 66 2.25 -14.22 1.36
CA SER A 66 2.83 -13.62 2.56
C SER A 66 4.27 -13.15 2.31
N ILE A 67 5.06 -13.93 1.56
CA ILE A 67 6.45 -13.57 1.22
C ILE A 67 6.48 -12.40 0.23
N ILE A 68 5.74 -12.49 -0.87
CA ILE A 68 5.78 -11.49 -1.95
C ILE A 68 5.28 -10.13 -1.45
N PHE A 69 4.18 -10.12 -0.71
CA PHE A 69 3.54 -8.89 -0.26
C PHE A 69 3.89 -8.50 1.17
N ALA A 70 4.82 -9.21 1.82
CA ALA A 70 5.15 -9.02 3.23
C ALA A 70 3.91 -9.00 4.16
N GLN A 71 2.82 -9.64 3.74
CA GLN A 71 1.53 -9.53 4.41
C GLN A 71 1.35 -10.60 5.49
N ARG A 72 0.50 -10.31 6.47
CA ARG A 72 0.03 -11.31 7.45
C ARG A 72 -1.47 -11.15 7.70
N ILE A 73 -2.26 -12.03 7.10
CA ILE A 73 -3.73 -11.99 7.15
C ILE A 73 -4.22 -12.07 8.61
N GLY A 74 -5.19 -11.22 8.97
CA GLY A 74 -5.73 -11.14 10.33
C GLY A 74 -4.98 -10.18 11.25
N THR A 75 -3.99 -9.46 10.74
CA THR A 75 -3.24 -8.42 11.48
C THR A 75 -3.38 -7.06 10.81
N LEU A 76 -2.82 -6.01 11.40
CA LEU A 76 -2.80 -4.68 10.78
C LEU A 76 -2.03 -4.66 9.44
N THR A 77 -1.21 -5.67 9.14
CA THR A 77 -0.52 -5.83 7.86
C THR A 77 -1.20 -6.83 6.92
N THR A 78 -2.52 -7.02 7.04
CA THR A 78 -3.30 -7.98 6.22
C THR A 78 -3.08 -7.79 4.71
N LEU A 79 -3.02 -6.55 4.22
CA LEU A 79 -2.75 -6.26 2.79
C LEU A 79 -1.25 -6.15 2.48
N GLY A 80 -0.41 -6.00 3.51
CA GLY A 80 1.04 -5.79 3.38
C GLY A 80 1.40 -4.64 2.42
N ILE A 81 2.36 -4.89 1.53
CA ILE A 81 2.75 -3.96 0.46
C ILE A 81 1.95 -4.17 -0.85
N GLY A 82 0.99 -5.10 -0.85
CA GLY A 82 0.21 -5.51 -2.03
C GLY A 82 -0.34 -4.34 -2.83
N PRO A 83 -1.12 -3.44 -2.22
CA PRO A 83 -1.71 -2.30 -2.93
C PRO A 83 -0.69 -1.38 -3.61
N ILE A 84 0.50 -1.21 -3.02
CA ILE A 84 1.56 -0.36 -3.56
C ILE A 84 2.18 -1.03 -4.80
N VAL A 85 2.46 -2.33 -4.70
CA VAL A 85 3.05 -3.12 -5.78
C VAL A 85 2.06 -3.28 -6.94
N THR A 86 0.81 -3.62 -6.64
CA THR A 86 -0.25 -3.79 -7.65
C THR A 86 -0.49 -2.50 -8.42
N ALA A 87 -0.65 -1.36 -7.74
CA ALA A 87 -0.80 -0.07 -8.39
C ALA A 87 0.40 0.26 -9.29
N GLY A 88 1.62 0.00 -8.80
CA GLY A 88 2.85 0.24 -9.54
C GLY A 88 2.93 -0.59 -10.82
N LEU A 89 2.63 -1.88 -10.72
CA LEU A 89 2.63 -2.80 -11.87
C LEU A 89 1.57 -2.41 -12.91
N ILE A 90 0.35 -2.05 -12.49
CA ILE A 90 -0.69 -1.54 -13.40
C ILE A 90 -0.19 -0.30 -14.14
N LEU A 91 0.36 0.68 -13.42
CA LEU A 91 0.86 1.91 -14.03
C LEU A 91 2.05 1.64 -14.97
N GLN A 92 2.97 0.76 -14.59
CA GLN A 92 4.09 0.34 -15.42
C GLN A 92 3.61 -0.30 -16.72
N LEU A 93 2.59 -1.16 -16.67
CA LEU A 93 1.99 -1.78 -17.85
C LEU A 93 1.32 -0.74 -18.75
N LEU A 94 0.58 0.21 -18.19
CA LEU A 94 -0.08 1.27 -18.96
C LEU A 94 0.91 2.23 -19.64
N VAL A 95 2.02 2.55 -18.97
CA VAL A 95 3.10 3.36 -19.54
C VAL A 95 3.89 2.57 -20.58
N GLY A 96 4.23 1.32 -20.29
CA GLY A 96 4.95 0.42 -21.20
C GLY A 96 4.18 0.16 -22.49
N ALA A 97 2.85 -0.03 -22.39
CA ALA A 97 1.95 -0.18 -23.54
C ALA A 97 1.68 1.14 -24.29
N GLN A 98 2.30 2.25 -23.90
CA GLN A 98 2.12 3.58 -24.50
C GLN A 98 0.67 4.13 -24.45
N ILE A 99 -0.19 3.52 -23.63
CA ILE A 99 -1.54 4.03 -23.33
C ILE A 99 -1.42 5.35 -22.58
N ILE A 100 -0.50 5.41 -21.61
CA ILE A 100 -0.14 6.62 -20.87
C ILE A 100 1.26 7.06 -21.31
N ARG A 101 1.34 8.19 -22.01
CA ARG A 101 2.61 8.73 -22.50
C ARG A 101 3.31 9.52 -21.41
N LEU A 102 4.21 8.84 -20.70
CA LEU A 102 5.13 9.42 -19.73
C LEU A 102 6.56 9.06 -20.09
N ASP A 103 7.42 10.07 -20.16
CA ASP A 103 8.84 9.92 -20.40
C ASP A 103 9.57 9.87 -19.06
N LEU A 104 9.82 8.65 -18.56
CA LEU A 104 10.50 8.43 -17.29
C LEU A 104 11.99 8.85 -17.30
N SER A 105 12.53 9.39 -18.39
CA SER A 105 13.82 10.10 -18.34
C SER A 105 13.68 11.51 -17.75
N LYS A 106 12.49 12.13 -17.87
CA LYS A 106 12.22 13.49 -17.42
C LYS A 106 11.81 13.52 -15.94
N PRO A 107 12.42 14.37 -15.11
CA PRO A 107 12.06 14.50 -13.68
C PRO A 107 10.58 14.80 -13.45
N GLN A 108 9.95 15.62 -14.31
CA GLN A 108 8.55 16.01 -14.19
C GLN A 108 7.60 14.83 -14.42
N ASP A 109 7.88 13.99 -15.42
CA ASP A 109 7.06 12.81 -15.72
C ASP A 109 7.29 11.71 -14.67
N ARG A 110 8.48 11.59 -14.05
CA ARG A 110 8.70 10.74 -12.87
C ARG A 110 7.87 11.19 -11.66
N ALA A 111 7.80 12.49 -11.42
CA ALA A 111 6.97 13.03 -10.34
C ALA A 111 5.48 12.74 -10.60
N THR A 112 5.03 12.90 -11.84
CA THR A 112 3.66 12.56 -12.26
C THR A 112 3.38 11.07 -12.07
N PHE A 113 4.27 10.19 -12.51
CA PHE A 113 4.16 8.75 -12.30
C PHE A 113 4.06 8.40 -10.80
N THR A 114 4.89 9.03 -9.97
CA THR A 114 4.90 8.81 -8.51
C THR A 114 3.57 9.25 -7.89
N ALA A 115 3.04 10.41 -8.29
CA ALA A 115 1.76 10.91 -7.82
C ALA A 115 0.60 9.99 -8.24
N MET A 116 0.58 9.56 -9.51
CA MET A 116 -0.42 8.62 -10.01
C MET A 116 -0.36 7.28 -9.28
N ASN A 117 0.84 6.77 -9.02
CA ASN A 117 1.03 5.54 -8.27
C ASN A 117 0.44 5.65 -6.87
N LYS A 118 0.73 6.74 -6.14
CA LYS A 118 0.16 6.97 -4.80
C LYS A 118 -1.38 7.04 -4.83
N LEU A 119 -1.96 7.76 -5.80
CA LEU A 119 -3.42 7.84 -5.96
C LEU A 119 -4.02 6.47 -6.24
N LEU A 120 -3.44 5.72 -7.18
CA LEU A 120 -3.93 4.39 -7.53
C LEU A 120 -3.75 3.42 -6.36
N THR A 121 -2.66 3.49 -5.61
CA THR A 121 -2.46 2.70 -4.39
C THR A 121 -3.62 2.89 -3.42
N ILE A 122 -4.06 4.12 -3.16
CA ILE A 122 -5.19 4.37 -2.24
C ILE A 122 -6.47 3.71 -2.76
N ILE A 123 -6.73 3.79 -4.06
CA ILE A 123 -7.89 3.14 -4.67
C ILE A 123 -7.79 1.62 -4.52
N VAL A 124 -6.61 1.04 -4.77
CA VAL A 124 -6.37 -0.41 -4.63
C VAL A 124 -6.52 -0.84 -3.16
N VAL A 125 -6.03 -0.05 -2.19
CA VAL A 125 -6.25 -0.33 -0.75
C VAL A 125 -7.74 -0.44 -0.45
N LEU A 126 -8.56 0.52 -0.90
CA LEU A 126 -10.00 0.50 -0.65
C LEU A 126 -10.68 -0.71 -1.29
N VAL A 127 -10.31 -1.02 -2.54
CA VAL A 127 -10.88 -2.17 -3.26
C VAL A 127 -10.47 -3.50 -2.62
N GLU A 128 -9.18 -3.69 -2.33
CA GLU A 128 -8.69 -4.92 -1.71
C GLU A 128 -9.27 -5.09 -0.29
N ALA A 129 -9.36 -4.03 0.50
CA ALA A 129 -9.99 -4.07 1.82
C ALA A 129 -11.45 -4.54 1.74
N MET A 130 -12.25 -3.97 0.83
CA MET A 130 -13.64 -4.40 0.61
C MET A 130 -13.72 -5.87 0.17
N VAL A 131 -12.82 -6.31 -0.72
CA VAL A 131 -12.79 -7.71 -1.18
C VAL A 131 -12.44 -8.64 -0.02
N PHE A 132 -11.45 -8.31 0.81
CA PHE A 132 -11.03 -9.13 1.95
C PHE A 132 -12.12 -9.28 3.02
N THR A 133 -12.92 -8.23 3.27
CA THR A 133 -14.00 -8.28 4.27
C THR A 133 -15.26 -8.98 3.76
N VAL A 134 -15.62 -8.81 2.48
CA VAL A 134 -16.85 -9.40 1.89
C VAL A 134 -16.65 -10.84 1.41
N SER A 135 -15.46 -11.20 0.93
CA SER A 135 -15.17 -12.55 0.42
C SER A 135 -15.17 -13.65 1.48
N GLY A 136 -15.19 -13.28 2.77
CA GLY A 136 -15.07 -14.23 3.88
C GLY A 136 -13.62 -14.68 4.14
N MET A 137 -12.61 -14.06 3.50
CA MET A 137 -11.19 -14.34 3.77
C MET A 137 -10.79 -14.03 5.22
N LEU A 138 -11.47 -13.08 5.86
CA LEU A 138 -11.33 -12.76 7.28
C LEU A 138 -12.26 -13.58 8.20
N GLY A 139 -12.96 -14.58 7.64
CA GLY A 139 -14.01 -15.34 8.31
C GLY A 139 -15.38 -14.65 8.25
N PRO A 140 -16.41 -15.24 8.88
CA PRO A 140 -17.74 -14.65 8.94
C PRO A 140 -17.71 -13.42 9.85
N LEU A 141 -17.76 -12.24 9.23
CA LEU A 141 -17.85 -10.95 9.92
C LEU A 141 -19.30 -10.46 9.90
N GLY A 142 -19.76 -9.89 11.02
CA GLY A 142 -21.04 -9.18 11.05
C GLY A 142 -20.98 -7.89 10.21
N PRO A 143 -22.12 -7.38 9.69
CA PRO A 143 -22.13 -6.18 8.84
C PRO A 143 -21.50 -4.94 9.48
N SER A 144 -21.66 -4.78 10.80
CA SER A 144 -21.04 -3.69 11.57
C SER A 144 -19.52 -3.82 11.65
N VAL A 145 -19.00 -5.04 11.70
CA VAL A 145 -17.56 -5.33 11.75
C VAL A 145 -16.92 -5.17 10.38
N GLN A 146 -17.62 -5.56 9.30
CA GLN A 146 -17.13 -5.39 7.92
C GLN A 146 -16.90 -3.93 7.52
N LEU A 147 -17.60 -2.98 8.14
CA LEU A 147 -17.47 -1.55 7.84
C LEU A 147 -16.24 -0.91 8.52
N ILE A 148 -15.82 -1.47 9.66
CA ILE A 148 -14.75 -0.90 10.50
C ILE A 148 -13.39 -1.58 10.29
N VAL A 149 -13.38 -2.78 9.70
CA VAL A 149 -12.20 -3.58 9.36
C VAL A 149 -11.75 -3.26 7.94
#